data_AF-A0AA35G669-F1
#
_entry.id   AF-A0AA35G669-F1
#
_cell.length_a   1.000
_cell.length_b   1.000
_cell.length_c   1.000
_cell.angle_alpha   90.00
_cell.angle_beta   90.00
_cell.angle_gamma   90.00
#
_symmetry.space_group_name_H-M   'P 1'
#
loop_
_entity.id
_entity.type
_entity.pdbx_description
1 polymer ?
#
loop_
_entity_poly.entity_id
_entity_poly.type
_entity_poly.pdbx_seq_one_letter_code
_entity_poly.pdbx_strand_id
1 'polypeptide(L)'
;MDTLLAIPRRLYDLVLAHCLAERPHEAVGFLTGRQGVVRRAVAVRNAHPDPVRRFRVDPVDALVALRPVEAGDEEWIALYHSHPDSVAYPSPRDLALAEVWQARGPAGGPAFLFIVSLASHPPDARAYRLAAGRDPAPVPYRKLDLPDGEWLDLR
;
A
#
# COMPACT_ATOMS: atom_id res chain seq x y z
N MET A 1 15.72 13.65 -6.89
CA MET A 1 14.37 14.20 -7.10
C MET A 1 13.48 13.63 -6.02
N ASP A 2 12.75 14.46 -5.27
CA ASP A 2 11.80 13.98 -4.28
C ASP A 2 10.63 13.30 -5.00
N THR A 3 10.71 11.98 -5.18
CA THR A 3 9.68 11.22 -5.90
C THR A 3 8.32 11.41 -5.22
N LEU A 4 7.36 12.00 -5.93
CA LEU A 4 6.01 12.25 -5.44
C LEU A 4 5.15 11.00 -5.63
N LEU A 5 4.36 10.60 -4.63
CA LEU A 5 3.35 9.56 -4.79
C LEU A 5 2.14 10.12 -5.54
N ALA A 6 1.80 9.54 -6.68
CA ALA A 6 0.62 9.90 -7.44
C ALA A 6 -0.21 8.66 -7.80
N ILE A 7 -1.51 8.70 -7.52
CA ILE A 7 -2.43 7.57 -7.70
C ILE A 7 -3.56 8.00 -8.64
N PRO A 8 -3.83 7.29 -9.75
CA PRO A 8 -5.02 7.53 -10.56
C PRO A 8 -6.29 7.47 -9.70
N ARG A 9 -7.21 8.42 -9.90
CA ARG A 9 -8.46 8.55 -9.11
C ARG A 9 -9.19 7.22 -9.00
N ARG A 10 -9.35 6.55 -10.13
CA ARG A 10 -9.99 5.23 -10.23
C ARG A 10 -9.35 4.20 -9.31
N LEU A 11 -8.01 4.11 -9.29
CA LEU A 11 -7.31 3.15 -8.42
C LEU A 11 -7.39 3.57 -6.94
N TYR A 12 -7.33 4.86 -6.64
CA TYR A 12 -7.55 5.36 -5.28
C TYR A 12 -8.94 4.97 -4.76
N ASP A 13 -9.98 5.14 -5.57
CA ASP A 13 -11.36 4.81 -5.19
C ASP A 13 -11.54 3.29 -5.01
N LEU A 14 -10.88 2.48 -5.84
CA LEU A 14 -10.87 1.01 -5.69
C LEU A 14 -10.13 0.55 -4.42
N VAL A 15 -9.00 1.19 -4.09
CA VAL A 15 -8.30 0.96 -2.81
C VAL A 15 -9.20 1.30 -1.63
N LEU A 16 -9.90 2.44 -1.66
CA LEU A 16 -10.85 2.80 -0.61
C LEU A 16 -12.01 1.79 -0.50
N ALA A 17 -12.58 1.38 -1.63
CA ALA A 17 -13.66 0.40 -1.67
C ALA A 17 -13.22 -0.95 -1.08
N HIS A 18 -12.00 -1.39 -1.40
CA HIS A 18 -11.39 -2.57 -0.80
C HIS A 18 -11.24 -2.42 0.71
N CYS A 19 -10.64 -1.31 1.19
CA CYS A 19 -10.51 -1.06 2.63
C CYS A 19 -11.87 -1.09 3.36
N LEU A 20 -12.91 -0.50 2.76
CA LEU A 20 -14.26 -0.53 3.33
C LEU A 20 -14.88 -1.94 3.35
N ALA A 21 -14.64 -2.73 2.31
CA ALA A 21 -15.20 -4.08 2.17
C ALA A 21 -14.58 -5.10 3.16
N GLU A 22 -13.32 -4.89 3.58
CA GLU A 22 -12.65 -5.81 4.50
C GLU A 22 -13.04 -5.64 5.97
N ARG A 23 -13.79 -4.59 6.35
CA ARG A 23 -14.17 -4.39 7.75
C ARG A 23 -14.86 -5.64 8.32
N PRO A 24 -14.50 -6.10 9.54
CA PRO A 24 -13.64 -5.43 10.53
C PRO A 24 -12.13 -5.74 10.40
N HIS A 25 -11.70 -6.42 9.34
CA HIS A 25 -10.30 -6.76 9.10
C HIS A 25 -9.52 -5.60 8.48
N GLU A 26 -8.20 -5.63 8.67
CA GLU A 26 -7.29 -4.79 7.91
C GLU A 26 -7.20 -5.32 6.46
N ALA A 27 -7.55 -4.47 5.49
CA ALA A 27 -7.22 -4.66 4.09
C ALA A 27 -5.72 -4.47 3.87
N VAL A 28 -5.14 -5.17 2.90
CA VAL A 28 -3.74 -5.03 2.49
C VAL A 28 -3.58 -5.17 0.98
N GLY A 29 -2.63 -4.44 0.39
CA GLY A 29 -2.25 -4.66 -1.00
C GLY A 29 -1.08 -3.81 -1.47
N PHE A 30 -0.82 -3.88 -2.76
CA PHE A 30 0.38 -3.35 -3.40
C PHE A 30 0.04 -2.27 -4.41
N LEU A 31 0.80 -1.19 -4.42
CA LEU A 31 0.79 -0.18 -5.48
C LEU A 31 2.13 -0.25 -6.21
N THR A 32 2.10 -0.52 -7.52
CA THR A 32 3.29 -0.54 -8.38
C THR A 32 3.10 0.42 -9.55
N GLY A 33 4.20 0.89 -10.14
CA GLY A 33 4.13 1.86 -11.21
C GLY A 33 5.49 2.40 -11.63
N ARG A 34 5.55 3.63 -12.12
CA ARG A 34 6.80 4.22 -12.62
C ARG A 34 6.92 5.67 -12.20
N GLN A 35 8.13 6.07 -11.79
CA GLN A 35 8.45 7.47 -11.48
C GLN A 35 7.47 8.07 -10.46
N GLY A 36 7.09 7.30 -9.43
CA GLY A 36 6.14 7.73 -8.41
C GLY A 36 4.65 7.68 -8.82
N VAL A 37 4.32 7.35 -10.07
CA VAL A 37 2.94 7.25 -10.56
C VAL A 37 2.50 5.79 -10.54
N VAL A 38 1.47 5.50 -9.74
CA VAL A 38 0.84 4.17 -9.66
C VAL A 38 0.20 3.83 -10.99
N ARG A 39 0.52 2.63 -11.49
CA ARG A 39 -0.09 2.02 -12.69
C ARG A 39 -0.90 0.79 -12.37
N ARG A 40 -0.58 0.11 -11.27
CA ARG A 40 -1.31 -1.07 -10.81
C ARG A 40 -1.56 -1.01 -9.31
N ALA A 41 -2.76 -1.41 -8.92
CA ALA A 41 -3.14 -1.68 -7.55
C ALA A 41 -3.60 -3.15 -7.43
N VAL A 42 -3.00 -3.88 -6.51
CA VAL A 42 -3.29 -5.31 -6.29
C VAL A 42 -3.81 -5.50 -4.87
N ALA A 43 -5.08 -5.87 -4.73
CA ALA A 43 -5.66 -6.31 -3.47
C ALA A 43 -5.31 -7.76 -3.20
N VAL A 44 -4.89 -8.06 -1.98
CA VAL A 44 -4.51 -9.42 -1.56
C VAL A 44 -5.24 -9.78 -0.28
N ARG A 45 -5.39 -11.08 -0.03
CA ARG A 45 -6.03 -11.55 1.20
C ARG A 45 -5.15 -11.24 2.40
N ASN A 46 -5.77 -10.77 3.49
CA ASN A 46 -5.12 -10.77 4.79
C ASN A 46 -5.08 -12.22 5.35
N ALA A 47 -3.90 -12.85 5.27
CA ALA A 47 -3.66 -14.22 5.72
C ALA A 47 -3.26 -14.33 7.21
N HIS A 48 -3.40 -13.26 7.99
CA HIS A 48 -3.06 -13.28 9.42
C HIS A 48 -4.17 -13.99 10.24
N PRO A 49 -3.84 -14.81 11.26
CA PRO A 49 -4.84 -15.48 12.11
C PRO A 49 -5.67 -14.50 12.98
N ASP A 50 -5.17 -13.30 13.18
CA ASP A 50 -5.86 -12.16 13.82
C ASP A 50 -5.92 -10.99 12.82
N PRO A 51 -6.81 -11.05 11.82
CA PRO A 51 -6.85 -10.08 10.71
C PRO A 51 -7.48 -8.74 11.09
N VAL A 52 -8.12 -8.65 12.26
CA VAL A 52 -8.73 -7.40 12.79
C VAL A 52 -7.66 -6.39 13.21
N ARG A 53 -6.49 -6.88 13.66
CA ARG A 53 -5.46 -6.04 14.31
C ARG A 53 -4.12 -6.05 13.59
N ARG A 54 -3.99 -6.90 12.58
CA ARG A 54 -2.73 -7.20 11.88
C ARG A 54 -3.04 -7.69 10.48
N PHE A 55 -2.09 -7.51 9.59
CA PHE A 55 -2.08 -8.20 8.32
C PHE A 55 -0.84 -9.07 8.11
N ARG A 56 -1.01 -10.08 7.26
CA ARG A 56 0.07 -10.89 6.70
C ARG A 56 -0.27 -11.15 5.24
N VAL A 57 0.68 -10.87 4.35
CA VAL A 57 0.53 -11.18 2.93
C VAL A 57 0.97 -12.61 2.67
N ASP A 58 0.19 -13.35 1.89
CA ASP A 58 0.62 -14.66 1.38
C ASP A 58 1.81 -14.49 0.42
N PRO A 59 2.90 -15.25 0.56
CA PRO A 59 4.04 -15.16 -0.35
C PRO A 59 3.67 -15.32 -1.83
N VAL A 60 2.66 -16.14 -2.16
CA VAL A 60 2.19 -16.32 -3.55
C VAL A 60 1.56 -15.05 -4.08
N ASP A 61 0.71 -14.39 -3.28
CA ASP A 61 0.08 -13.12 -3.66
C ASP A 61 1.13 -12.02 -3.82
N ALA A 62 2.13 -11.98 -2.94
CA ALA A 62 3.25 -11.04 -3.05
C ALA A 62 4.04 -11.26 -4.34
N LEU A 63 4.35 -12.51 -4.69
CA LEU A 63 5.00 -12.84 -5.97
C LEU A 63 4.18 -12.33 -7.15
N VAL A 64 2.88 -12.63 -7.19
CA VAL A 64 1.97 -12.18 -8.27
C VAL A 64 1.93 -10.66 -8.37
N ALA A 65 1.79 -9.96 -7.24
CA ALA A 65 1.70 -8.51 -7.18
C ALA A 65 3.00 -7.83 -7.61
N LEU A 66 4.15 -8.40 -7.28
CA LEU A 66 5.46 -7.80 -7.48
C LEU A 66 6.18 -8.27 -8.75
N ARG A 67 5.60 -9.16 -9.56
CA ARG A 67 6.21 -9.62 -10.83
C ARG A 67 6.78 -8.49 -11.72
N PRO A 68 6.10 -7.34 -11.93
CA PRO A 68 6.67 -6.26 -12.75
C PRO A 68 7.85 -5.57 -12.08
N VAL A 69 7.88 -5.55 -10.75
CA VAL A 69 8.99 -4.99 -9.99
C VAL A 69 10.21 -5.89 -10.12
N GLU A 70 10.03 -7.21 -10.03
CA GLU A 70 11.09 -8.19 -10.27
C GLU A 70 11.60 -8.17 -11.71
N ALA A 71 10.72 -7.94 -12.69
CA ALA A 71 11.09 -7.79 -14.10
C ALA A 71 11.82 -6.47 -14.41
N GLY A 72 11.85 -5.52 -13.47
CA GLY A 72 12.40 -4.17 -13.67
C GLY A 72 11.50 -3.26 -14.53
N ASP A 73 10.26 -3.67 -14.78
CA ASP A 73 9.29 -2.89 -15.53
C ASP A 73 8.67 -1.78 -14.67
N GLU A 74 8.51 -2.01 -13.37
CA GLU A 74 7.90 -1.07 -12.43
C GLU A 74 8.69 -0.92 -11.13
N GLU A 75 8.43 0.15 -10.41
CA GLU A 75 8.85 0.40 -9.04
C GLU A 75 7.76 -0.09 -8.08
N TRP A 76 8.18 -0.63 -6.94
CA TRP A 76 7.25 -0.82 -5.83
C TRP A 76 6.99 0.52 -5.15
N ILE A 77 5.88 1.15 -5.53
CA ILE A 77 5.53 2.48 -5.06
C ILE A 77 5.12 2.42 -3.58
N ALA A 78 4.09 1.64 -3.24
CA ALA A 78 3.65 1.56 -1.86
C ALA A 78 3.14 0.16 -1.47
N LEU A 79 3.31 -0.18 -0.20
CA LEU A 79 2.44 -1.14 0.47
C LEU A 79 1.29 -0.34 1.08
N TYR A 80 0.05 -0.71 0.77
CA TYR A 80 -1.11 -0.09 1.40
C TYR A 80 -1.80 -1.05 2.36
N HIS A 81 -2.39 -0.49 3.40
CA HIS A 81 -3.28 -1.21 4.30
C HIS A 81 -4.31 -0.28 4.93
N SER A 82 -5.34 -0.85 5.55
CA SER A 82 -6.35 -0.09 6.27
C SER A 82 -6.21 -0.21 7.78
N HIS A 83 -6.53 0.85 8.50
CA HIS A 83 -6.81 0.84 9.93
C HIS A 83 -8.33 0.94 10.14
N PRO A 84 -9.03 -0.14 10.55
CA PRO A 84 -10.48 -0.14 10.72
C PRO A 84 -10.97 0.88 11.74
N ASP A 85 -10.26 1.00 12.87
CA ASP A 85 -10.73 1.77 14.04
C ASP A 85 -9.67 2.74 14.59
N SER A 86 -8.55 2.94 13.89
CA SER A 86 -7.47 3.86 14.32
C SER A 86 -7.09 4.84 13.20
N VAL A 87 -6.39 5.92 13.58
CA VAL A 87 -5.96 6.97 12.66
C VAL A 87 -4.96 6.44 11.61
N ALA A 88 -4.83 7.15 10.49
CA ALA A 88 -3.94 6.78 9.38
C ALA A 88 -2.47 7.10 9.72
N TYR A 89 -1.95 6.56 10.82
CA TYR A 89 -0.58 6.76 11.28
C TYR A 89 0.09 5.40 11.49
N PRO A 90 1.30 5.17 10.97
CA PRO A 90 1.95 3.86 11.04
C PRO A 90 2.20 3.44 12.49
N SER A 91 1.77 2.24 12.83
CA SER A 91 2.09 1.58 14.09
C SER A 91 3.54 1.10 14.09
N PRO A 92 4.15 0.81 15.26
CA PRO A 92 5.46 0.18 15.32
C PRO A 92 5.55 -1.15 14.56
N ARG A 93 4.43 -1.86 14.40
CA ARG A 93 4.37 -3.12 13.64
C ARG A 93 4.42 -2.88 12.13
N ASP A 94 3.72 -1.84 11.66
CA ASP A 94 3.74 -1.46 10.25
C ASP A 94 5.17 -1.11 9.82
N LEU A 95 5.91 -0.41 10.68
CA LEU A 95 7.31 -0.05 10.44
C LEU A 95 8.23 -1.24 10.46
N ALA A 96 8.11 -2.14 11.45
CA ALA A 96 8.90 -3.36 11.46
C ALA A 96 8.66 -4.23 10.20
N LEU A 97 7.41 -4.31 9.73
CA LEU A 97 7.11 -5.02 8.50
C LEU A 97 7.67 -4.31 7.26
N ALA A 98 7.55 -2.97 7.19
CA ALA A 98 8.13 -2.18 6.12
C ALA A 98 9.66 -2.33 6.06
N GLU A 99 10.35 -2.36 7.20
CA GLU A 99 11.79 -2.62 7.27
C GLU A 99 12.17 -3.99 6.71
N VAL A 100 11.38 -5.03 7.02
CA VAL A 100 11.58 -6.37 6.44
C VAL A 100 11.43 -6.33 4.92
N TRP A 101 10.42 -5.62 4.40
CA TRP A 101 10.25 -5.46 2.96
C TRP A 101 11.35 -4.61 2.31
N GLN A 102 11.85 -3.57 2.97
CA GLN A 102 12.99 -2.80 2.46
C GLN A 102 14.28 -3.62 2.42
N ALA A 103 14.47 -4.52 3.39
CA ALA A 103 15.66 -5.36 3.48
C ALA A 103 15.63 -6.57 2.53
N ARG A 104 14.45 -7.09 2.20
CA ARG A 104 14.30 -8.40 1.52
C ARG A 104 13.43 -8.38 0.27
N GLY A 105 12.62 -7.34 0.07
CA GLY A 105 11.76 -7.20 -1.09
C GLY A 105 12.54 -6.84 -2.36
N PRO A 106 11.93 -7.05 -3.55
CA PRO A 106 12.56 -6.68 -4.80
C PRO A 106 12.77 -5.16 -4.89
N ALA A 107 13.83 -4.76 -5.60
CA ALA A 107 14.18 -3.36 -5.84
C ALA A 107 14.27 -2.47 -4.58
N GLY A 108 14.57 -3.05 -3.41
CA GLY A 108 14.67 -2.33 -2.14
C GLY A 108 13.33 -2.10 -1.43
N GLY A 109 12.28 -2.82 -1.83
CA GLY A 109 10.97 -2.78 -1.19
C GLY A 109 10.13 -1.55 -1.55
N PRO A 110 9.01 -1.32 -0.84
CA PRO A 110 8.14 -0.19 -1.09
C PRO A 110 8.82 1.14 -0.74
N ALA A 111 8.60 2.16 -1.58
CA ALA A 111 9.04 3.53 -1.27
C ALA A 111 8.15 4.21 -0.21
N PHE A 112 6.88 3.79 -0.11
CA PHE A 112 5.90 4.39 0.81
C PHE A 112 5.07 3.35 1.56
N LEU A 113 4.59 3.72 2.75
CA LEU A 113 3.37 3.16 3.32
C LEU A 113 2.19 4.06 2.94
N PHE A 114 1.08 3.46 2.53
CA PHE A 114 -0.17 4.16 2.26
C PHE A 114 -1.28 3.62 3.17
N ILE A 115 -1.68 4.41 4.15
CA ILE A 115 -2.58 3.94 5.22
C ILE A 115 -3.94 4.60 5.05
N VAL A 116 -4.99 3.80 5.01
CA VAL A 116 -6.38 4.26 4.99
C VAL A 116 -7.03 4.03 6.35
N SER A 117 -7.35 5.10 7.06
CA SER A 117 -8.15 5.06 8.28
C SER A 117 -9.63 5.06 7.96
N LEU A 118 -10.35 4.11 8.53
CA LEU A 118 -11.82 4.01 8.47
C LEU A 118 -12.49 4.51 9.76
N ALA A 119 -11.70 5.07 10.69
CA ALA A 119 -12.18 5.64 11.95
C ALA A 119 -12.91 6.99 11.77
N SER A 120 -12.83 7.59 10.58
CA SER A 120 -13.52 8.84 10.21
C SER A 120 -14.42 8.65 9.00
N HIS A 121 -15.41 9.53 8.85
CA HIS A 121 -16.20 9.65 7.64
C HIS A 121 -16.08 11.07 7.06
N PRO A 122 -15.61 11.24 5.81
CA PRO A 122 -15.07 10.20 4.93
C PRO A 122 -13.77 9.57 5.46
N PRO A 123 -13.34 8.41 4.95
CA PRO A 123 -12.05 7.80 5.30
C PRO A 123 -10.88 8.78 5.10
N ASP A 124 -9.95 8.82 6.06
CA ASP A 124 -8.68 9.57 5.93
C ASP A 124 -7.61 8.64 5.33
N ALA A 125 -6.83 9.13 4.38
CA ALA A 125 -5.76 8.35 3.78
C ALA A 125 -4.46 9.16 3.76
N ARG A 126 -3.36 8.55 4.22
CA ARG A 126 -2.06 9.21 4.36
C ARG A 126 -0.94 8.38 3.77
N ALA A 127 0.08 9.07 3.27
CA ALA A 127 1.28 8.46 2.73
C ALA A 127 2.49 8.79 3.61
N TYR A 128 3.37 7.82 3.79
CA TYR A 128 4.57 7.94 4.60
C TYR A 128 5.75 7.45 3.79
N ARG A 129 6.76 8.30 3.63
CA ARG A 129 8.00 7.91 2.95
C ARG A 129 8.82 7.01 3.86
N LEU A 130 9.18 5.84 3.34
CA LEU A 130 10.07 4.92 4.01
C LEU A 130 11.52 5.25 3.65
N ALA A 131 12.39 5.28 4.64
CA ALA A 131 13.82 5.46 4.47
C ALA A 131 14.56 4.61 5.52
N ALA A 132 15.54 3.82 5.07
CA ALA A 132 16.25 2.90 5.94
C ALA A 132 16.84 3.61 7.17
N GLY A 133 16.56 3.08 8.36
CA GLY A 133 17.06 3.60 9.64
C GLY A 133 16.52 4.99 10.01
N ARG A 134 15.40 5.42 9.43
CA ARG A 134 14.74 6.69 9.76
C ARG A 134 13.26 6.48 10.00
N ASP A 135 12.71 7.29 10.91
CA ASP A 135 11.28 7.35 11.12
C ASP A 135 10.55 7.77 9.83
N PRO A 136 9.38 7.18 9.56
CA PRO A 136 8.57 7.50 8.39
C PRO A 136 8.12 8.97 8.41
N ALA A 137 8.46 9.72 7.37
CA ALA A 137 8.00 11.10 7.23
C ALA A 137 6.65 11.13 6.51
N PRO A 138 5.60 11.80 7.04
CA PRO A 138 4.37 12.01 6.29
C PRO A 138 4.65 12.86 5.05
N VAL A 139 4.09 12.45 3.91
CA VAL A 139 4.26 13.15 2.64
C VAL A 139 2.92 13.37 1.95
N PRO A 140 2.76 14.46 1.18
CA PRO A 140 1.59 14.60 0.33
C PRO A 140 1.61 13.56 -0.80
N TYR A 141 0.42 13.13 -1.20
CA TYR A 141 0.20 12.37 -2.43
C TYR A 141 -0.79 13.10 -3.33
N ARG A 142 -0.77 12.83 -4.63
CA ARG A 142 -1.72 13.39 -5.60
C ARG A 142 -2.63 12.32 -6.13
N LYS A 143 -3.88 12.72 -6.37
CA LYS A 143 -4.84 11.92 -7.12
C LYS A 143 -4.86 12.46 -8.54
N LEU A 144 -4.57 11.63 -9.52
CA LEU A 144 -4.51 12.03 -10.92
C LEU A 144 -5.79 11.65 -11.66
N ASP A 145 -6.23 12.50 -12.57
CA ASP A 145 -7.35 12.19 -13.46
C ASP A 145 -6.81 11.49 -14.71
N LEU A 146 -6.36 10.25 -14.51
CA LEU A 146 -5.93 9.35 -15.58
C LEU A 146 -6.99 8.25 -15.75
N PRO A 147 -7.39 7.93 -17.00
CA PRO A 147 -8.36 6.87 -17.26
C PRO A 147 -7.77 5.47 -17.03
N ASP A 148 -6.43 5.38 -17.08
CA ASP A 148 -5.69 4.12 -17.04
C ASP A 148 -5.34 3.68 -15.63
N GLY A 149 -5.05 2.39 -15.49
CA GLY A 149 -4.62 1.77 -14.25
C GLY A 149 -5.23 0.39 -14.07
N GLU A 150 -4.39 -0.59 -13.77
CA GLU A 150 -4.80 -1.97 -13.59
C GLU A 150 -5.19 -2.24 -12.14
N TRP A 151 -6.38 -2.79 -11.94
CA TRP A 151 -6.81 -3.32 -10.65
C TRP A 151 -6.81 -4.84 -10.73
N LEU A 152 -6.13 -5.48 -9.80
CA LEU A 152 -6.13 -6.93 -9.65
C LEU A 152 -6.61 -7.29 -8.24
N ASP A 153 -7.57 -8.20 -8.16
CA ASP A 153 -8.12 -8.67 -6.90
C ASP A 153 -7.74 -10.15 -6.70
N LEU A 154 -6.93 -10.43 -5.69
CA LEU A 154 -6.41 -11.76 -5.35
C LEU A 154 -7.01 -12.32 -4.04
N ARG A 155 -8.06 -11.68 -3.51
CA ARG A 155 -8.64 -12.02 -2.20
C ARG A 155 -9.46 -13.31 -2.20
#